data_AF-A0A9W6ZKK0-F1
#
_entry.id   AF-A0A9W6ZKK0-F1
#
_cell.length_a   1.000
_cell.length_b   1.000
_cell.length_c   1.000
_cell.angle_alpha   90.00
_cell.angle_beta   90.00
_cell.angle_gamma   90.00
#
_symmetry.space_group_name_H-M   'P 1'
#
loop_
_entity.id
_entity.type
_entity.pdbx_description
1 polymer ?
#
loop_
_entity_poly.entity_id
_entity_poly.type
_entity_poly.pdbx_seq_one_letter_code
_entity_poly.pdbx_strand_id
1 'polypeptide(L)'
;MLRGKKLGIDLDVTYEPFFLNRNTPPEGEDLMEHLKKKYGEAAIARYERPNNPLDVAGAAVGVTFHKSRRVIQTSKGHRLVELLKRKGRNTDEFM
;
A
#
# COMPACT_ATOMS: atom_id res chain seq x y z
N MET A 1 15.54 -0.05 11.32
CA MET A 1 16.27 0.78 10.33
C MET A 1 16.67 -0.08 9.13
N LEU A 2 16.24 0.27 7.91
CA LEU A 2 16.78 -0.30 6.68
C LEU A 2 18.03 0.51 6.29
N ARG A 3 19.24 0.00 6.56
CA ARG A 3 20.49 0.69 6.20
C ARG A 3 20.84 0.42 4.74
N GLY A 4 20.65 1.41 3.87
CA GLY A 4 21.08 1.37 2.48
C GLY A 4 22.57 1.68 2.32
N LYS A 5 23.44 0.66 2.39
CA LYS A 5 24.88 0.79 2.06
C LYS A 5 25.06 0.92 0.53
N LYS A 6 24.94 2.12 -0.06
CA LYS A 6 25.54 2.38 -1.39
C LYS A 6 25.79 3.85 -1.83
N LEU A 7 25.67 4.84 -0.95
CA LEU A 7 26.00 6.25 -1.28
C LEU A 7 26.88 6.98 -0.25
N GLY A 8 27.34 6.31 0.81
CA GLY A 8 28.08 6.96 1.91
C GLY A 8 27.22 7.89 2.78
N ILE A 9 25.90 7.83 2.61
CA ILE A 9 24.91 8.61 3.38
C ILE A 9 24.14 7.62 4.24
N ASP A 10 24.04 7.91 5.54
CA ASP A 10 23.14 7.20 6.43
C ASP A 10 21.70 7.63 6.15
N LEU A 11 20.85 6.66 5.80
CA LEU A 11 19.44 6.87 5.56
C LEU A 11 18.64 6.36 6.75
N ASP A 12 17.86 7.25 7.37
CA ASP A 12 16.80 6.86 8.29
C ASP A 12 15.45 6.86 7.55
N VAL A 13 14.78 5.71 7.55
CA VAL A 13 13.50 5.51 6.87
C VAL A 13 12.43 5.26 7.92
N THR A 14 11.48 6.20 8.00
CA THR A 14 10.29 6.06 8.83
C THR A 14 9.05 5.96 7.95
N TYR A 15 8.22 4.95 8.18
CA TYR A 15 6.93 4.79 7.51
C TYR A 15 5.90 5.70 8.17
N GLU A 16 5.03 6.37 7.42
CA GLU A 16 3.95 7.20 7.97
C GLU A 16 2.58 6.79 7.42
N PRO A 17 1.50 6.91 8.21
CA PRO A 17 0.17 6.54 7.73
C PRO A 17 -0.35 7.56 6.72
N PHE A 18 -0.96 7.05 5.65
CA PHE A 18 -1.62 7.88 4.64
C PHE A 18 -2.96 7.28 4.25
N PHE A 19 -3.98 8.13 4.12
CA PHE A 19 -5.36 7.70 3.94
C PHE A 19 -5.93 8.23 2.63
N LEU A 20 -5.93 7.38 1.60
CA LEU A 20 -6.55 7.70 0.30
C LEU A 20 -8.08 7.79 0.39
N ASN A 21 -8.71 6.82 1.05
CA ASN A 21 -10.16 6.65 1.05
C ASN A 21 -10.70 6.62 2.49
N ARG A 22 -10.79 7.79 3.14
CA ARG A 22 -11.23 7.88 4.55
C ARG A 22 -12.68 7.45 4.78
N ASN A 23 -13.51 7.62 3.76
CA ASN A 23 -14.96 7.42 3.82
C ASN A 23 -15.43 6.08 3.22
N THR A 24 -14.50 5.14 2.96
CA THR A 24 -14.87 3.79 2.51
C THR A 24 -15.66 3.08 3.61
N PRO A 25 -16.80 2.44 3.29
CA PRO A 25 -17.63 1.80 4.28
C PRO A 25 -16.94 0.55 4.89
N PRO A 26 -17.39 0.07 6.07
CA PRO A 26 -16.75 -1.03 6.78
C PRO A 26 -16.61 -2.33 5.98
N GLU A 27 -17.59 -2.63 5.12
CA GLU A 27 -17.63 -3.78 4.21
C GLU A 27 -16.70 -3.62 2.99
N GLY A 28 -16.12 -2.43 2.80
CA GLY A 28 -15.32 -2.07 1.64
C GLY A 28 -16.14 -1.91 0.37
N GLU A 29 -15.47 -1.53 -0.71
CA GLU A 29 -16.04 -1.40 -2.05
C GLU A 29 -15.36 -2.39 -3.01
N ASP A 30 -16.08 -2.86 -4.03
CA ASP A 30 -15.41 -3.57 -5.12
C ASP A 30 -14.39 -2.66 -5.81
N LEU A 31 -13.21 -3.19 -6.13
CA LEU A 31 -12.13 -2.37 -6.72
C LEU A 31 -12.56 -1.77 -8.06
N MET A 32 -13.22 -2.55 -8.91
CA MET A 32 -13.59 -2.11 -10.25
C MET A 32 -14.67 -1.04 -10.17
N GLU A 33 -15.70 -1.24 -9.35
CA GLU A 33 -16.73 -0.23 -9.10
C GLU A 33 -16.13 1.06 -8.52
N HIS A 34 -15.20 0.95 -7.56
CA HIS A 34 -14.52 2.09 -6.96
C HIS A 34 -13.71 2.89 -8.01
N LEU A 35 -12.93 2.19 -8.84
CA LEU A 35 -12.16 2.81 -9.92
C LEU A 35 -13.08 3.47 -10.96
N LYS A 36 -14.23 2.84 -11.27
CA LYS A 36 -15.25 3.39 -12.19
C LYS A 36 -15.73 4.74 -11.72
N LYS A 37 -16.16 4.78 -10.45
CA LYS A 37 -16.71 5.96 -9.82
C LYS A 37 -15.69 7.09 -9.75
N LYS A 38 -14.41 6.76 -9.55
CA LYS A 38 -13.35 7.74 -9.34
C LYS A 38 -12.70 8.25 -10.64
N TYR A 39 -12.60 7.40 -11.66
CA TYR A 39 -11.80 7.68 -12.87
C TYR A 39 -12.51 7.41 -14.20
N GLY A 40 -13.72 6.84 -14.17
CA GLY A 40 -14.53 6.55 -15.36
C GLY A 40 -14.16 5.26 -16.10
N GLU A 41 -14.94 4.94 -17.14
CA GLU A 41 -14.85 3.68 -17.90
C GLU A 41 -13.49 3.47 -18.59
N ALA A 42 -12.91 4.54 -19.15
CA ALA A 42 -11.63 4.45 -19.85
C ALA A 42 -10.49 3.99 -18.93
N ALA A 43 -10.53 4.39 -17.64
CA ALA A 43 -9.54 3.98 -16.66
C ALA A 43 -9.66 2.49 -16.32
N ILE A 44 -10.88 1.97 -16.23
CA ILE A 44 -11.16 0.55 -16.01
C ILE A 44 -10.68 -0.28 -17.18
N ALA A 45 -11.08 0.10 -18.40
CA ALA A 45 -10.69 -0.62 -19.60
C ALA A 45 -9.15 -0.71 -19.72
N ARG A 46 -8.42 0.32 -19.28
CA ARG A 46 -6.95 0.28 -19.21
C ARG A 46 -6.43 -0.62 -18.10
N TYR A 47 -7.09 -0.68 -16.95
CA TYR A 47 -6.73 -1.54 -15.82
C TYR A 47 -6.92 -3.02 -16.13
N GLU A 48 -7.94 -3.37 -16.92
CA GLU A 48 -8.24 -4.75 -17.28
C GLU A 48 -7.26 -5.33 -18.30
N ARG A 49 -6.65 -4.48 -19.15
CA ARG A 49 -5.71 -4.92 -20.19
C ARG A 49 -4.57 -5.77 -19.63
N PRO A 50 -4.15 -6.81 -20.37
CA PRO A 50 -2.86 -7.45 -20.16
C PRO A 50 -1.75 -6.38 -20.19
N ASN A 51 -0.72 -6.55 -19.35
CA ASN A 51 0.42 -5.63 -19.27
C ASN A 51 0.02 -4.17 -18.96
N ASN A 52 -1.06 -3.94 -18.20
CA ASN A 52 -1.30 -2.60 -17.68
C ASN A 52 -0.10 -2.16 -16.81
N PRO A 53 0.17 -0.84 -16.70
CA PRO A 53 1.41 -0.37 -16.09
C PRO A 53 1.63 -0.83 -14.65
N LEU A 54 0.55 -1.06 -13.89
CA LEU A 54 0.67 -1.53 -12.50
C LEU A 54 1.17 -2.97 -12.45
N ASP A 55 0.63 -3.84 -13.29
CA ASP A 55 1.05 -5.25 -13.36
C ASP A 55 2.49 -5.37 -13.88
N VAL A 56 2.88 -4.57 -14.88
CA VAL A 56 4.26 -4.53 -15.40
C VAL A 56 5.24 -4.06 -14.31
N ALA A 57 4.92 -2.97 -13.62
CA ALA A 57 5.76 -2.44 -12.55
C ALA A 57 5.86 -3.42 -11.37
N GLY A 58 4.76 -4.07 -11.01
CA GLY A 58 4.73 -5.10 -9.96
C GLY A 58 5.62 -6.29 -10.29
N ALA A 59 5.48 -6.85 -11.50
CA ALA A 59 6.26 -8.00 -11.95
C ALA A 59 7.76 -7.72 -11.93
N ALA A 60 8.18 -6.50 -12.30
CA ALA A 60 9.59 -6.09 -12.28
C ALA A 60 10.22 -6.11 -10.87
N VAL A 61 9.41 -6.07 -9.81
CA VAL A 61 9.86 -6.12 -8.40
C VAL A 61 9.33 -7.34 -7.64
N GLY A 62 8.82 -8.35 -8.35
CA GLY A 62 8.33 -9.60 -7.76
C GLY A 62 6.97 -9.50 -7.07
N VAL A 63 6.16 -8.49 -7.38
CA VAL A 63 4.80 -8.30 -6.84
C VAL A 63 3.75 -8.69 -7.88
N THR A 64 2.80 -9.53 -7.48
CA THR A 64 1.63 -9.89 -8.31
C THR A 64 0.37 -9.26 -7.72
N PHE A 65 -0.38 -8.50 -8.51
CA PHE A 65 -1.62 -7.87 -8.06
C PHE A 65 -2.83 -8.73 -8.40
N HIS A 66 -3.67 -9.00 -7.39
CA HIS A 66 -4.98 -9.60 -7.60
C HIS A 66 -6.00 -8.53 -7.97
N LYS A 67 -6.66 -8.71 -9.12
CA LYS A 67 -7.72 -7.79 -9.59
C LYS A 67 -9.03 -7.97 -8.83
N SER A 68 -9.33 -9.19 -8.40
CA SER A 68 -10.49 -9.51 -7.55
C SER A 68 -10.18 -9.21 -6.07
N ARG A 69 -10.17 -7.92 -5.72
CA ARG A 69 -9.96 -7.44 -4.34
C ARG A 69 -10.87 -6.27 -4.03
N ARG A 70 -11.01 -5.97 -2.74
CA ARG A 70 -11.81 -4.84 -2.26
C ARG A 70 -10.95 -3.66 -1.86
N VAL A 71 -11.49 -2.47 -2.03
CA VAL A 71 -10.99 -1.24 -1.42
C VAL A 71 -11.54 -1.18 -0.01
N ILE A 72 -10.67 -1.20 1.00
CA ILE A 72 -11.05 -1.20 2.42
C ILE A 72 -10.46 0.00 3.15
N GLN A 73 -11.09 0.38 4.25
CA GLN A 73 -10.55 1.41 5.14
C GLN A 73 -9.30 0.88 5.86
N THR A 74 -8.19 1.64 5.81
CA THR A 74 -6.88 1.19 6.34
C THR A 74 -6.57 1.67 7.76
N SER A 75 -7.50 2.34 8.45
CA SER A 75 -7.30 2.92 9.79
C SER A 75 -6.83 1.91 10.83
N LYS A 76 -7.44 0.72 10.86
CA LYS A 76 -7.02 -0.37 11.76
C LYS A 76 -5.61 -0.88 11.42
N GLY A 77 -5.30 -1.05 10.14
CA GLY A 77 -3.98 -1.47 9.69
C GLY A 77 -2.89 -0.46 10.06
N HIS A 78 -3.13 0.84 9.85
CA HIS A 78 -2.20 1.89 10.26
C HIS A 78 -1.97 1.94 11.77
N ARG A 79 -3.03 1.78 12.59
CA ARG A 79 -2.89 1.68 14.05
C ARG A 79 -2.02 0.48 14.47
N LEU A 80 -2.18 -0.66 13.81
CA LEU A 80 -1.37 -1.84 14.08
C LEU A 80 0.11 -1.61 13.74
N VAL A 81 0.40 -1.03 12.57
CA VAL A 81 1.77 -0.69 12.18
C VAL A 81 2.40 0.29 13.17
N GLU A 82 1.66 1.30 13.59
CA GLU A 82 2.14 2.29 14.58
C GLU A 82 2.41 1.67 15.95
N LEU A 83 1.54 0.74 16.40
CA LEU A 83 1.78 -0.03 17.61
C LEU A 83 3.06 -0.86 17.52
N LEU A 84 3.30 -1.52 16.39
CA LEU A 84 4.50 -2.34 16.16
C LEU A 84 5.77 -1.50 16.11
N LYS A 85 5.74 -0.30 15.49
CA LYS A 85 6.88 0.63 15.52
C LYS A 85 7.26 1.00 16.94
N ARG A 86 6.29 1.31 17.80
CA ARG A 86 6.54 1.65 19.21
C ARG A 86 7.15 0.48 19.97
N LYS A 87 6.64 -0.74 19.77
CA LYS A 87 7.21 -1.95 20.38
C LYS A 87 8.63 -2.23 19.89
N GLY A 88 8.87 -2.13 18.58
CA GLY A 88 10.20 -2.35 17.99
C GLY A 88 11.24 -1.33 18.42
N ARG A 89 10.83 -0.10 18.75
CA ARG A 89 11.71 0.92 19.36
C ARG A 89 12.06 0.62 20.82
N ASN A 90 11.18 -0.10 21.53
CA ASN A 90 11.39 -0.45 22.94
C ASN A 90 12.11 -1.81 23.12
N THR A 91 12.26 -2.61 22.06
CA THR A 91 12.98 -3.90 22.12
C THR A 91 14.49 -3.76 21.97
N ASP A 92 15.00 -2.57 21.67
CA ASP A 92 16.44 -2.27 21.68
C ASP A 92 17.00 -2.10 23.11
N GLU A 93 16.17 -2.21 24.17
CA GLU A 93 16.60 -2.20 25.59
C GLU A 93 16.94 -3.59 26.18
N PHE A 94 16.90 -4.66 25.37
CA PHE A 94 17.24 -6.03 25.81
C PHE A 94 18.26 -6.75 24.91
N MET A 95 19.11 -6.00 24.19
CA MET A 95 20.37 -6.48 23.60
C MET A 95 21.53 -5.71 24.24
#